data_AF-A0A2G9MRR6-F1
#
_entry.id   AF-A0A2G9MRR6-F1
#
_cell.length_a   1.000
_cell.length_b   1.000
_cell.length_c   1.000
_cell.angle_alpha   90.00
_cell.angle_beta   90.00
_cell.angle_gamma   90.00
#
_symmetry.space_group_name_H-M   'P 1'
#
loop_
_entity.id
_entity.type
_entity.pdbx_description
1 polymer ?
#
loop_
_entity_poly.entity_id
_entity_poly.type
_entity_poly.pdbx_seq_one_letter_code
_entity_poly.pdbx_strand_id
1 'polypeptide(L)'
;MAESLLSGVITFLEKLGVYDVVLPFLLVFTILFAILEKTRLFGEEEIDGKKYSRKNLNSMAAFVIGFLVIASSQLVEAISQISAQIVVVLMLSIFFLLLVGSFYEEGQIGKEGLKEAPWARNAFVVITFFAIAFIFLNALPAGQGQTWLEWIFEGTGDAVASPAFASIVLIIVIILFIIFITRPNKPTGEGGTTNE
;
A
#
# COMPACT_ATOMS: atom_id res chain seq x y z
N MET A 1 -2.52 -0.04 37.78
CA MET A 1 -1.56 0.23 36.69
C MET A 1 -1.78 1.66 36.27
N ALA A 2 -0.78 2.53 36.42
CA ALA A 2 -0.92 3.92 35.99
C ALA A 2 -1.04 3.94 34.47
N GLU A 3 -2.18 4.38 33.93
CA GLU A 3 -2.21 4.88 32.56
C GLU A 3 -1.04 5.87 32.45
N SER A 4 -0.15 5.66 31.48
CA SER A 4 0.94 6.61 31.28
C SER A 4 0.31 7.99 31.02
N LEU A 5 0.83 9.03 31.65
CA LEU A 5 0.31 10.40 31.48
C LEU A 5 0.20 10.77 29.99
N LEU A 6 1.10 10.22 29.15
CA LEU A 6 1.05 10.38 27.69
C LEU A 6 -0.15 9.70 27.05
N SER A 7 -0.49 8.48 27.44
CA SER A 7 -1.69 7.79 26.96
C SER A 7 -2.94 8.59 27.31
N GLY A 8 -3.02 9.13 28.54
CA GLY A 8 -4.15 9.95 28.97
C GLY A 8 -4.30 11.24 28.15
N VAL A 9 -3.19 11.89 27.80
CA VAL A 9 -3.20 13.09 26.93
C VAL A 9 -3.63 12.73 25.50
N ILE A 10 -3.16 11.61 24.95
CA ILE A 10 -3.55 11.16 23.60
C ILE A 10 -5.05 10.86 23.55
N THR A 11 -5.57 10.08 24.50
CA THR A 11 -7.00 9.77 24.58
C THR A 11 -7.84 11.03 24.78
N PHE A 12 -7.33 12.02 25.51
CA PHE A 12 -7.99 13.32 25.66
C PHE A 12 -8.04 14.11 24.35
N LEU A 13 -6.92 14.17 23.61
CA LEU A 13 -6.84 14.82 22.29
C LEU A 13 -7.75 14.13 21.26
N GLU A 14 -7.82 12.81 21.30
CA GLU A 14 -8.75 12.00 20.50
C GLU A 14 -10.20 12.33 20.81
N LYS A 15 -10.60 12.34 22.09
CA LYS A 15 -11.96 12.72 22.51
C LYS A 15 -12.33 14.16 22.18
N LEU A 16 -11.36 15.07 22.15
CA LEU A 16 -11.55 16.44 21.69
C LEU A 16 -11.70 16.55 20.17
N GLY A 17 -11.47 15.48 19.41
CA GLY A 17 -11.51 15.46 17.95
C GLY A 17 -10.29 16.13 17.30
N VAL A 18 -9.16 16.25 18.00
CA VAL A 18 -7.95 16.87 17.40
C VAL A 18 -7.47 16.07 16.20
N TYR A 19 -7.48 14.75 16.28
CA TYR A 19 -7.04 13.89 15.18
C TYR A 19 -8.05 13.89 14.02
N ASP A 20 -9.34 13.86 14.33
CA ASP A 20 -10.39 13.76 13.30
C ASP A 20 -10.74 15.10 12.67
N VAL A 21 -10.48 16.23 13.34
CA VAL A 21 -10.89 17.56 12.87
C VAL A 21 -9.70 18.45 12.57
N VAL A 22 -8.75 18.58 13.51
CA VAL A 22 -7.66 19.56 13.42
C VAL A 22 -6.58 19.11 12.44
N LEU A 23 -6.23 17.82 12.41
CA LEU A 23 -5.24 17.33 11.45
C LEU A 23 -5.71 17.48 9.99
N PRO A 24 -6.93 17.04 9.61
CA PRO A 24 -7.47 17.26 8.27
C PRO A 24 -7.63 18.74 7.92
N PHE A 25 -8.04 19.57 8.89
CA PHE A 25 -8.10 21.03 8.72
C PHE A 25 -6.76 21.59 8.26
N LEU A 26 -5.70 21.31 9.03
CA LEU A 26 -4.37 21.85 8.78
C LEU A 26 -3.85 21.39 7.43
N LEU A 27 -4.13 20.13 7.05
CA LEU A 27 -3.77 19.59 5.74
C LEU A 27 -4.46 20.38 4.61
N VAL A 28 -5.78 20.52 4.66
CA VAL A 28 -6.58 21.21 3.63
C VAL A 28 -6.22 22.69 3.57
N PHE A 29 -6.14 23.37 4.73
CA PHE A 29 -5.72 24.76 4.86
C PHE A 29 -4.36 24.98 4.21
N THR A 30 -3.36 24.14 4.53
CA THR A 30 -2.00 24.29 4.03
C THR A 30 -1.92 24.06 2.52
N ILE A 31 -2.61 23.03 2.01
CA ILE A 31 -2.64 22.73 0.57
C ILE A 31 -3.30 23.88 -0.19
N LEU A 32 -4.47 24.35 0.24
CA LEU A 32 -5.17 25.44 -0.42
C LEU A 32 -4.41 26.76 -0.34
N PHE A 33 -3.84 27.07 0.82
CA PHE A 33 -2.98 28.24 0.99
C PHE A 33 -1.79 28.19 0.02
N ALA A 34 -1.09 27.06 -0.06
CA ALA A 34 0.04 26.89 -0.97
C ALA A 34 -0.37 26.99 -2.44
N ILE A 35 -1.53 26.43 -2.82
CA ILE A 35 -2.07 26.55 -4.18
C ILE A 35 -2.39 28.02 -4.51
N LEU A 36 -3.08 28.74 -3.62
CA LEU A 36 -3.42 30.16 -3.81
C LEU A 36 -2.17 31.04 -3.87
N GLU A 37 -1.17 30.76 -3.03
CA GLU A 37 0.11 31.47 -3.03
C GLU A 37 0.90 31.23 -4.32
N LYS A 38 0.92 30.00 -4.83
CA LYS A 38 1.65 29.63 -6.05
C LYS A 38 0.95 30.11 -7.33
N THR A 39 -0.38 30.09 -7.35
CA THR A 39 -1.19 30.54 -8.50
C THR A 39 -1.39 32.06 -8.52
N ARG A 40 -1.17 32.74 -7.39
CA ARG A 40 -1.38 34.20 -7.24
C ARG A 40 -2.79 34.62 -7.63
N LEU A 41 -3.79 33.80 -7.27
CA LEU A 41 -5.19 33.96 -7.69
C LEU A 41 -5.78 35.34 -7.33
N PHE A 42 -5.46 35.86 -6.15
CA PHE A 42 -5.94 37.16 -5.69
C PHE A 42 -5.02 38.33 -6.10
N GLY A 43 -4.13 38.09 -7.06
CA GLY A 43 -3.19 39.07 -7.57
C GLY A 43 -1.94 39.23 -6.70
N GLU A 44 -1.16 40.23 -7.07
CA GLU A 44 0.12 40.57 -6.47
C GLU A 44 0.06 41.98 -5.85
N GLU A 45 0.83 42.17 -4.79
CA GLU A 45 1.07 43.46 -4.16
C GLU A 45 2.56 43.82 -4.35
N GLU A 46 2.83 45.07 -4.68
CA GLU A 46 4.17 45.55 -4.92
C GLU A 46 4.68 46.26 -3.67
N ILE A 47 5.67 45.65 -3.01
CA ILE A 47 6.34 46.21 -1.85
C ILE A 47 7.82 46.32 -2.21
N ASP A 48 8.37 47.54 -2.16
CA ASP A 48 9.77 47.83 -2.50
C ASP A 48 10.19 47.34 -3.91
N GLY A 49 9.32 47.53 -4.91
CA GLY A 49 9.58 47.16 -6.31
C GLY A 49 9.61 45.64 -6.56
N LYS A 50 9.22 44.83 -5.57
CA LYS A 50 9.11 43.37 -5.67
C LYS A 50 7.65 42.97 -5.56
N LYS A 51 7.22 42.09 -6.46
CA LYS A 51 5.86 41.57 -6.48
C LYS A 51 5.73 40.38 -5.54
N TYR A 52 4.86 40.49 -4.55
CA TYR A 52 4.50 39.43 -3.61
C TYR A 52 3.04 39.03 -3.81
N SER A 53 2.69 37.78 -3.54
CA SER A 53 1.27 37.42 -3.49
C SER A 53 0.62 38.01 -2.24
N ARG A 54 -0.69 38.28 -2.30
CA ARG A 54 -1.46 38.80 -1.16
C ARG A 54 -1.69 37.71 -0.09
N LYS A 55 -0.65 37.42 0.70
CA LYS A 55 -0.65 36.33 1.69
C LYS A 55 -1.81 36.42 2.68
N ASN A 56 -2.14 37.60 3.18
CA ASN A 56 -3.24 37.77 4.13
C ASN A 56 -4.59 37.31 3.55
N LEU A 57 -4.84 37.63 2.28
CA LEU A 57 -6.08 37.28 1.59
C LEU A 57 -6.11 35.79 1.22
N ASN A 58 -4.97 35.24 0.77
CA ASN A 58 -4.78 33.81 0.56
C ASN A 58 -5.04 33.01 1.86
N SER A 59 -4.50 33.46 3.00
CA SER A 59 -4.69 32.81 4.31
C SER A 59 -6.15 32.83 4.75
N MET A 60 -6.84 33.98 4.64
CA MET A 60 -8.25 34.07 5.00
C MET A 60 -9.13 33.17 4.14
N ALA A 61 -8.91 33.16 2.82
CA ALA A 61 -9.66 32.30 1.91
C ALA A 61 -9.42 30.81 2.19
N ALA A 62 -8.15 30.40 2.32
CA ALA A 62 -7.79 29.02 2.63
C ALA A 62 -8.35 28.57 3.99
N PHE A 63 -8.38 29.46 4.98
CA PHE A 63 -8.95 29.20 6.30
C PHE A 63 -10.45 28.93 6.21
N VAL A 64 -11.21 29.79 5.53
CA VAL A 64 -12.66 29.61 5.33
C VAL A 64 -12.94 28.31 4.59
N ILE A 65 -12.21 28.02 3.51
CA ILE A 65 -12.41 26.77 2.77
C ILE A 65 -12.04 25.55 3.62
N GLY A 66 -10.96 25.61 4.39
CA GLY A 66 -10.58 24.56 5.33
C GLY A 66 -11.68 24.28 6.36
N PHE A 67 -12.31 25.32 6.92
CA PHE A 67 -13.45 25.16 7.82
C PHE A 67 -14.70 24.60 7.14
N LEU A 68 -14.98 25.00 5.89
CA LEU A 68 -16.10 24.44 5.12
C LEU A 68 -15.93 22.94 4.87
N VAL A 69 -14.70 22.48 4.64
CA VAL A 69 -14.41 21.05 4.44
C VAL A 69 -14.66 20.26 5.74
N ILE A 70 -14.26 20.80 6.90
CA ILE A 70 -14.49 20.17 8.20
C ILE A 70 -15.96 20.10 8.56
N ALA A 71 -16.72 21.14 8.24
CA ALA A 71 -18.14 21.20 8.54
C ALA A 71 -18.90 19.99 7.95
N SER A 72 -18.34 19.34 6.93
CA SER A 72 -18.80 18.03 6.46
C SER A 72 -17.97 16.91 7.07
N SER A 73 -18.45 16.36 8.19
CA SER A 73 -17.84 15.18 8.82
C SER A 73 -17.68 14.00 7.85
N GLN A 74 -18.59 13.87 6.87
CA GLN A 74 -18.50 12.85 5.83
C GLN A 74 -17.30 13.03 4.89
N LEU A 75 -16.98 14.28 4.52
CA LEU A 75 -15.80 14.56 3.68
C LEU A 75 -14.51 14.27 4.44
N VAL A 76 -14.47 14.61 5.73
CA VAL A 76 -13.28 14.38 6.56
C VAL A 76 -13.06 12.88 6.79
N GLU A 77 -14.12 12.15 7.10
CA GLU A 77 -14.09 10.68 7.23
C GLU A 77 -13.62 10.03 5.93
N ALA A 78 -14.15 10.45 4.77
CA ALA A 78 -13.73 9.95 3.47
C ALA A 78 -12.24 10.25 3.19
N ILE A 79 -11.77 11.47 3.45
CA ILE A 79 -10.35 11.84 3.27
C ILE A 79 -9.46 11.02 4.19
N SER A 80 -9.85 10.83 5.45
CA SER A 80 -9.11 10.05 6.44
C SER A 80 -9.00 8.59 6.01
N GLN A 81 -10.12 7.99 5.60
CA GLN A 81 -10.18 6.61 5.12
C GLN A 81 -9.32 6.40 3.86
N ILE A 82 -9.42 7.30 2.88
CA ILE A 82 -8.62 7.25 1.66
C ILE A 82 -7.13 7.44 1.98
N SER A 83 -6.79 8.38 2.87
CA SER A 83 -5.40 8.64 3.26
C SER A 83 -4.76 7.43 3.92
N ALA A 84 -5.47 6.78 4.85
CA ALA A 84 -5.01 5.55 5.49
C ALA A 84 -4.77 4.43 4.45
N GLN A 85 -5.70 4.25 3.51
CA GLN A 85 -5.55 3.26 2.44
C GLN A 85 -4.35 3.55 1.53
N ILE A 86 -4.15 4.81 1.13
CA ILE A 86 -2.99 5.22 0.30
C ILE A 86 -1.67 4.91 1.02
N VAL A 87 -1.57 5.22 2.32
CA VAL A 87 -0.36 4.95 3.10
C VAL A 87 -0.08 3.45 3.16
N VAL A 88 -1.10 2.62 3.39
CA VAL A 88 -0.95 1.15 3.38
C VAL A 88 -0.49 0.65 2.00
N VAL A 89 -1.07 1.16 0.91
CA VAL A 89 -0.67 0.82 -0.46
C VAL A 89 0.77 1.22 -0.77
N LEU A 90 1.19 2.41 -0.35
CA LEU A 90 2.57 2.88 -0.52
C LEU A 90 3.56 2.00 0.25
N MET A 91 3.25 1.70 1.51
CA MET A 91 4.10 0.84 2.35
C MET A 91 4.22 -0.57 1.75
N LEU A 92 3.13 -1.12 1.24
CA LEU A 92 3.13 -2.40 0.52
C LEU A 92 3.98 -2.32 -0.75
N SER A 93 3.84 -1.25 -1.54
CA SER A 93 4.63 -1.07 -2.76
C SER A 93 6.13 -1.05 -2.44
N ILE A 94 6.51 -0.39 -1.34
CA ILE A 94 7.89 -0.40 -0.84
C ILE A 94 8.30 -1.81 -0.42
N PHE A 95 7.50 -2.53 0.37
CA PHE A 95 7.82 -3.90 0.78
C PHE A 95 7.93 -4.87 -0.40
N PHE A 96 7.06 -4.73 -1.39
CA PHE A 96 7.12 -5.49 -2.63
C PHE A 96 8.42 -5.18 -3.39
N LEU A 97 8.76 -3.91 -3.58
CA LEU A 97 10.01 -3.50 -4.25
C LEU A 97 11.25 -3.96 -3.48
N LEU A 98 11.23 -3.93 -2.14
CA LEU A 98 12.33 -4.44 -1.31
C LEU A 98 12.47 -5.95 -1.44
N LEU A 99 11.36 -6.68 -1.41
CA LEU A 99 11.36 -8.13 -1.55
C LEU A 99 11.87 -8.51 -2.94
N VAL A 100 11.27 -7.95 -4.00
CA VAL A 100 11.72 -8.18 -5.38
C VAL A 100 13.20 -7.78 -5.52
N GLY A 101 13.57 -6.57 -5.10
CA GLY A 101 14.95 -6.09 -5.13
C GLY A 101 15.95 -7.02 -4.44
N SER A 102 15.58 -7.61 -3.28
CA SER A 102 16.43 -8.57 -2.56
C SER A 102 16.70 -9.87 -3.35
N PHE A 103 15.82 -10.24 -4.28
CA PHE A 103 16.02 -11.41 -5.15
C PHE A 103 16.69 -11.08 -6.49
N TYR A 104 16.76 -9.79 -6.84
CA TYR A 104 17.42 -9.30 -8.06
C TYR A 104 18.80 -8.66 -7.78
N GLU A 105 19.28 -8.64 -6.54
CA GLU A 105 20.64 -8.21 -6.23
C GLU A 105 21.67 -9.10 -6.95
N GLU A 106 22.40 -8.51 -7.89
CA GLU A 106 23.48 -9.15 -8.66
C GLU A 106 24.75 -9.40 -7.80
N GLY A 107 24.71 -9.11 -6.49
CA GLY A 107 25.84 -9.17 -5.57
C GLY A 107 25.89 -10.45 -4.72
N GLN A 108 26.93 -11.26 -4.96
CA GLN A 108 27.48 -12.40 -4.18
C GLN A 108 26.54 -13.51 -3.67
N ILE A 109 25.29 -13.25 -3.27
CA ILE A 109 24.28 -14.27 -2.96
C ILE A 109 23.81 -15.00 -4.24
N GLY A 110 23.93 -14.33 -5.40
CA GLY A 110 23.62 -14.87 -6.72
C GLY A 110 24.72 -15.70 -7.40
N LYS A 111 25.87 -15.96 -6.76
CA LYS A 111 26.94 -16.74 -7.41
C LYS A 111 26.82 -18.26 -7.24
N GLU A 112 26.17 -18.76 -6.19
CA GLU A 112 26.13 -20.22 -5.91
C GLU A 112 24.75 -20.81 -5.61
N GLY A 113 23.72 -20.03 -5.21
CA GLY A 113 22.44 -20.60 -4.74
C GLY A 113 21.27 -20.63 -5.74
N LEU A 114 21.25 -19.75 -6.75
CA LEU A 114 20.04 -19.50 -7.58
C LEU A 114 20.32 -19.43 -9.09
N LYS A 115 21.54 -19.78 -9.53
CA LYS A 115 21.90 -19.81 -10.96
C LYS A 115 21.36 -21.03 -11.71
N GLU A 116 20.91 -22.09 -11.03
CA GLU A 116 20.59 -23.34 -11.71
C GLU A 116 19.18 -23.41 -12.34
N ALA A 117 18.29 -22.44 -12.05
CA ALA A 117 16.93 -22.47 -12.58
C ALA A 117 16.32 -21.06 -12.73
N PRO A 118 16.49 -20.39 -13.89
CA PRO A 118 15.81 -19.14 -14.21
C PRO A 118 14.29 -19.22 -14.05
N TRP A 119 13.72 -20.42 -14.25
CA TRP A 119 12.31 -20.71 -14.08
C TRP A 119 11.87 -20.71 -12.60
N ALA A 120 12.71 -21.19 -11.69
CA ALA A 120 12.41 -21.21 -10.25
C ALA A 120 12.43 -19.80 -9.66
N ARG A 121 13.36 -18.94 -10.10
CA ARG A 121 13.41 -17.51 -9.72
C ARG A 121 12.13 -16.79 -10.16
N ASN A 122 11.73 -16.94 -11.41
CA ASN A 122 10.52 -16.30 -11.93
C ASN A 122 9.26 -16.85 -11.25
N ALA A 123 9.18 -18.16 -11.01
CA ALA A 123 8.07 -18.77 -10.26
C ALA A 123 7.98 -18.23 -8.84
N PHE A 124 9.10 -18.09 -8.13
CA PHE A 124 9.13 -17.56 -6.77
C PHE A 124 8.71 -16.08 -6.69
N VAL A 125 9.15 -15.24 -7.64
CA VAL A 125 8.72 -13.84 -7.75
C VAL A 125 7.20 -13.75 -8.00
N VAL A 126 6.69 -14.58 -8.90
CA VAL A 126 5.24 -14.65 -9.21
C VAL A 126 4.45 -15.13 -8.00
N ILE A 127 4.89 -16.20 -7.33
CA ILE A 127 4.25 -16.71 -6.11
C ILE A 127 4.23 -15.64 -5.01
N THR A 128 5.33 -14.90 -4.83
CA THR A 128 5.41 -13.87 -3.79
C THR A 128 4.55 -12.65 -4.13
N PHE A 129 4.48 -12.27 -5.40
CA PHE A 129 3.55 -11.25 -5.88
C PHE A 129 2.10 -11.65 -5.56
N PHE A 130 1.71 -12.89 -5.88
CA PHE A 130 0.38 -13.39 -5.52
C PHE A 130 0.17 -13.47 -4.02
N ALA A 131 1.15 -13.93 -3.23
CA ALA A 131 1.05 -13.99 -1.77
C ALA A 131 0.79 -12.59 -1.15
N ILE A 132 1.52 -11.57 -1.62
CA ILE A 132 1.31 -10.18 -1.18
C ILE A 132 -0.05 -9.66 -1.65
N ALA A 133 -0.43 -9.92 -2.90
CA ALA A 133 -1.74 -9.55 -3.43
C ALA A 133 -2.90 -10.21 -2.66
N PHE A 134 -2.76 -11.47 -2.26
CA PHE A 134 -3.74 -12.19 -1.44
C PHE A 134 -3.85 -11.64 -0.02
N ILE A 135 -2.71 -11.40 0.64
CA ILE A 135 -2.68 -10.74 1.97
C ILE A 135 -3.37 -9.37 1.88
N PHE A 136 -3.16 -8.64 0.78
CA PHE A 136 -3.76 -7.32 0.57
C PHE A 136 -5.26 -7.35 0.29
N LEU A 137 -5.72 -8.26 -0.58
CA LEU A 137 -7.15 -8.49 -0.83
C LEU A 137 -7.90 -8.91 0.44
N ASN A 138 -7.21 -9.58 1.36
CA ASN A 138 -7.75 -9.92 2.69
C ASN A 138 -7.64 -8.77 3.69
N ALA A 139 -6.63 -7.91 3.60
CA ALA A 139 -6.42 -6.81 4.55
C ALA A 139 -7.28 -5.57 4.25
N LEU A 140 -7.68 -5.36 2.98
CA LEU A 140 -8.55 -4.25 2.61
C LEU A 140 -10.03 -4.62 2.80
N PRO A 141 -10.78 -3.91 3.65
CA PRO A 141 -12.23 -4.02 3.66
C PRO A 141 -12.77 -3.42 2.36
N ALA A 142 -13.45 -4.24 1.56
CA ALA A 142 -14.39 -3.75 0.56
C ALA A 142 -15.56 -3.11 1.33
N GLY A 143 -16.02 -1.93 0.91
CA GLY A 143 -16.95 -1.08 1.67
C GLY A 143 -18.28 -1.75 2.02
N GLN A 144 -18.27 -2.56 3.09
CA GLN A 144 -19.40 -3.20 3.80
C GLN A 144 -18.93 -4.10 4.97
N GLY A 145 -17.66 -4.01 5.39
CA GLY A 145 -17.11 -4.87 6.45
C GLY A 145 -16.66 -6.25 5.98
N GLN A 146 -16.81 -6.55 4.69
CA GLN A 146 -16.26 -7.74 4.03
C GLN A 146 -14.91 -7.40 3.38
N THR A 147 -14.02 -8.37 3.28
CA THR A 147 -12.75 -8.20 2.56
C THR A 147 -12.97 -8.25 1.04
N TRP A 148 -12.07 -7.67 0.24
CA TRP A 148 -12.13 -7.85 -1.23
C TRP A 148 -12.09 -9.32 -1.63
N LEU A 149 -11.39 -10.13 -0.85
CA LEU A 149 -11.33 -11.56 -1.03
C LEU A 149 -12.70 -12.23 -0.82
N GLU A 150 -13.38 -11.89 0.27
CA GLU A 150 -14.75 -12.35 0.54
C GLU A 150 -15.72 -11.89 -0.56
N TRP A 151 -15.64 -10.64 -1.01
CA TRP A 151 -16.47 -10.14 -2.10
C TRP A 151 -16.26 -10.91 -3.41
N ILE A 152 -15.01 -11.24 -3.76
CA ILE A 152 -14.68 -12.07 -4.94
C ILE A 152 -15.21 -13.50 -4.78
N PHE A 153 -15.08 -14.08 -3.58
CA PHE A 153 -15.52 -15.45 -3.30
C PHE A 153 -17.05 -15.57 -3.19
N GLU A 154 -17.73 -14.56 -2.68
CA GLU A 154 -19.20 -14.47 -2.64
C GLU A 154 -19.76 -14.28 -4.06
N GLY A 155 -19.06 -13.54 -4.93
CA GLY A 155 -19.40 -13.40 -6.35
C GLY A 155 -19.13 -14.64 -7.22
N THR A 156 -18.36 -15.63 -6.74
CA THR A 156 -18.03 -16.85 -7.51
C THR A 156 -18.97 -18.04 -7.26
N GLY A 157 -20.03 -17.86 -6.47
CA GLY A 157 -21.13 -18.82 -6.27
C GLY A 157 -20.81 -19.99 -5.32
N ASP A 158 -21.86 -20.56 -4.71
CA ASP A 158 -21.82 -21.58 -3.64
C ASP A 158 -20.95 -22.82 -3.93
N ALA A 159 -20.64 -23.09 -5.21
CA ALA A 159 -19.77 -24.18 -5.60
C ALA A 159 -18.32 -24.00 -5.12
N VAL A 160 -17.80 -22.77 -5.11
CA VAL A 160 -16.42 -22.44 -4.69
C VAL A 160 -16.29 -22.41 -3.17
N ALA A 161 -17.36 -22.06 -2.46
CA ALA A 161 -17.42 -22.08 -1.00
C ALA A 161 -17.68 -23.49 -0.42
N SER A 162 -17.99 -24.48 -1.26
CA SER A 162 -18.25 -25.83 -0.79
C SER A 162 -16.99 -26.48 -0.18
N PRO A 163 -17.09 -27.18 0.97
CA PRO A 163 -15.96 -27.93 1.54
C PRO A 163 -15.36 -28.93 0.53
N ALA A 164 -16.16 -29.45 -0.39
CA ALA A 164 -15.71 -30.32 -1.47
C ALA A 164 -14.74 -29.61 -2.42
N PHE A 165 -15.04 -28.38 -2.83
CA PHE A 165 -14.16 -27.60 -3.70
C PHE A 165 -12.83 -27.26 -3.03
N ALA A 166 -12.87 -26.81 -1.77
CA ALA A 166 -11.66 -26.54 -1.00
C ALA A 166 -10.75 -27.78 -0.87
N SER A 167 -11.35 -28.96 -0.66
CA SER A 167 -10.64 -30.24 -0.59
C SER A 167 -9.97 -30.61 -1.92
N ILE A 168 -10.66 -30.40 -3.04
CA ILE A 168 -10.14 -30.68 -4.38
C ILE A 168 -8.98 -29.74 -4.73
N VAL A 169 -9.12 -28.44 -4.44
CA VAL A 169 -8.06 -27.44 -4.65
C VAL A 169 -6.82 -27.79 -3.83
N LEU A 170 -6.99 -28.17 -2.55
CA LEU A 170 -5.88 -28.58 -1.69
C LEU A 170 -5.13 -29.80 -2.25
N ILE A 171 -5.84 -30.81 -2.73
CA ILE A 171 -5.24 -32.00 -3.36
C ILE A 171 -4.47 -31.61 -4.64
N ILE A 172 -5.03 -30.73 -5.48
CA ILE A 172 -4.36 -30.26 -6.70
C ILE A 172 -3.07 -29.51 -6.35
N VAL A 173 -3.11 -28.63 -5.35
CA VAL A 173 -1.92 -27.90 -4.87
C VAL A 173 -0.85 -28.86 -4.37
N ILE A 174 -1.22 -29.87 -3.58
CA ILE A 174 -0.27 -30.89 -3.09
C ILE A 174 0.35 -31.65 -4.27
N ILE A 175 -0.44 -32.06 -5.27
CA ILE A 175 0.07 -32.76 -6.46
C ILE A 175 1.03 -31.87 -7.25
N LEU A 176 0.68 -30.60 -7.46
CA LEU A 176 1.55 -29.63 -8.13
C LEU A 176 2.85 -29.42 -7.35
N PHE A 177 2.77 -29.36 -6.03
CA PHE A 177 3.94 -29.19 -5.16
C PHE A 177 4.86 -30.41 -5.21
N ILE A 178 4.29 -31.62 -5.20
CA ILE A 178 5.04 -32.87 -5.40
C ILE A 178 5.71 -32.85 -6.78
N ILE A 179 4.99 -32.52 -7.86
CA ILE A 179 5.58 -32.43 -9.20
C ILE A 179 6.68 -31.36 -9.26
N PHE A 180 6.50 -30.23 -8.59
CA PHE A 180 7.50 -29.15 -8.54
C PHE A 180 8.79 -29.60 -7.83
N ILE A 181 8.67 -30.29 -6.69
CA ILE A 181 9.82 -30.79 -5.92
C ILE A 181 10.48 -32.01 -6.56
N THR A 182 9.72 -32.90 -7.19
CA THR A 182 10.24 -34.17 -7.70
C THR A 182 10.82 -34.05 -9.12
N ARG A 183 10.75 -32.87 -9.76
CA ARG A 183 11.38 -32.64 -11.06
C ARG A 183 12.91 -32.75 -10.91
N PRO A 184 13.56 -33.75 -11.53
CA PRO A 184 15.01 -33.88 -11.45
C PRO A 184 15.68 -32.69 -12.14
N ASN A 185 16.63 -32.04 -11.47
CA ASN A 185 17.48 -31.04 -12.11
C ASN A 185 18.21 -31.69 -13.29
N LYS A 186 18.08 -31.08 -14.48
CA LYS A 186 18.77 -31.56 -15.68
C LYS A 186 20.29 -31.52 -15.40
N PRO A 187 21.02 -32.63 -15.58
CA PRO A 187 22.47 -32.61 -15.45
C PRO A 187 23.04 -31.73 -16.57
N THR A 188 23.74 -30.68 -16.17
CA THR A 188 24.61 -29.90 -17.05
C THR A 188 25.69 -30.83 -17.58
N GLY A 189 25.67 -31.09 -18.88
CA GLY A 189 26.46 -32.14 -19.52
C GLY A 189 27.97 -31.99 -19.27
N GLU A 190 28.58 -33.07 -18.80
CA GLU A 190 30.00 -33.31 -18.90
C GLU A 190 30.40 -33.41 -20.38
N GLY A 191 31.25 -32.50 -20.84
CA GLY A 191 31.92 -32.59 -22.12
C GLY A 191 33.07 -33.59 -22.05
N GLY A 192 32.81 -34.82 -22.49
CA GLY A 192 33.87 -35.76 -22.85
C GLY A 192 34.27 -35.57 -24.32
N THR A 193 35.53 -35.21 -24.57
CA THR A 193 36.24 -35.60 -25.79
C THR A 193 37.64 -36.06 -25.43
N THR A 194 37.82 -37.38 -25.43
CA THR A 194 39.09 -38.06 -25.72
C THR A 194 39.57 -37.67 -27.12
N ASN A 195 40.89 -37.44 -27.25
CA ASN A 195 41.80 -37.82 -28.36
C ASN A 195 42.92 -36.77 -28.52
N GLU A 196 44.09 -37.04 -27.94
CA GLU A 196 45.36 -37.32 -28.63
C GLU A 196 46.38 -37.89 -27.63
#